data_AF-A0A3D9CMD9-F1
#
_entry.id   AF-A0A3D9CMD9-F1
#
_cell.length_a   1.000
_cell.length_b   1.000
_cell.length_c   1.000
_cell.angle_alpha   90.00
_cell.angle_beta   90.00
_cell.angle_gamma   90.00
#
_symmetry.space_group_name_H-M   'P 1'
#
loop_
_entity.id
_entity.type
_entity.pdbx_description
1 polymer ?
#
loop_
_entity_poly.entity_id
_entity_poly.type
_entity_poly.pdbx_seq_one_letter_code
_entity_poly.pdbx_strand_id
1 'polypeptide(L)' 'MNYNEALQHKKEALKKADESVLNNYHIIIVPADTAESARYIEEYSKKPDHFKDSDCRKYSSNGEFQVVSFKKS' A
#
# COMPACT_ATOMS: atom_id res chain seq x y z
N MET A 1 -1.15 -6.27 -10.32
CA MET A 1 -2.33 -5.40 -10.60
C MET A 1 -1.81 -4.08 -11.15
N ASN A 2 -2.52 -3.39 -12.04
CA ASN A 2 -2.13 -2.03 -12.41
C ASN A 2 -2.40 -1.05 -11.25
N TYR A 3 -1.74 0.12 -11.23
CA TYR A 3 -1.92 1.12 -10.17
C TYR A 3 -3.39 1.52 -9.98
N ASN A 4 -4.14 1.60 -11.08
CA ASN A 4 -5.55 1.98 -11.05
C ASN A 4 -6.42 0.88 -10.42
N GLU A 5 -6.11 -0.40 -10.72
CA GLU A 5 -6.77 -1.54 -10.10
C GLU A 5 -6.43 -1.61 -8.62
N ALA A 6 -5.17 -1.39 -8.25
CA ALA A 6 -4.74 -1.36 -6.84
C ALA A 6 -5.43 -0.21 -6.08
N LEU A 7 -5.61 0.96 -6.70
CA LEU A 7 -6.39 2.06 -6.14
C LEU A 7 -7.85 1.70 -5.93
N GLN A 8 -8.49 1.08 -6.93
CA GLN A 8 -9.88 0.61 -6.80
C GLN A 8 -9.99 -0.45 -5.70
N HIS A 9 -9.10 -1.43 -5.68
CA HIS A 9 -9.09 -2.50 -4.70
C HIS A 9 -8.85 -1.97 -3.28
N LYS A 10 -7.92 -1.02 -3.11
CA LYS A 10 -7.72 -0.30 -1.85
C LYS A 10 -8.99 0.45 -1.44
N LYS A 11 -9.65 1.16 -2.36
CA LYS A 11 -10.86 1.92 -2.07
C LYS A 11 -12.05 1.03 -1.69
N GLU A 12 -12.20 -0.11 -2.36
CA GLU A 12 -13.20 -1.12 -2.00
C GLU A 12 -12.88 -1.77 -0.66
N ALA A 13 -11.60 -2.10 -0.41
CA ALA A 13 -11.14 -2.60 0.88
C ALA A 13 -11.44 -1.59 1.98
N LEU A 14 -11.13 -0.29 1.79
CA LEU A 14 -11.45 0.77 2.75
C LEU A 14 -12.97 0.93 2.97
N LYS A 15 -13.78 0.71 1.92
CA LYS A 15 -15.24 0.84 1.99
C LYS A 15 -15.92 -0.36 2.66
N LYS A 16 -15.35 -1.56 2.50
CA LYS A 16 -15.82 -2.80 3.15
C LYS A 16 -15.18 -3.02 4.52
N ALA A 17 -14.01 -2.44 4.76
CA ALA A 17 -13.29 -2.53 6.01
C ALA A 17 -14.09 -1.83 7.10
N ASP A 18 -14.31 -2.56 8.18
CA ASP A 18 -14.85 -2.03 9.42
C ASP A 18 -13.94 -0.92 9.98
N GLU A 19 -14.50 -0.01 10.76
CA GLU A 19 -13.73 1.08 11.39
C GLU A 19 -12.56 0.54 12.21
N SER A 20 -12.73 -0.64 12.82
CA SER A 20 -11.64 -1.34 13.52
C SER A 20 -10.49 -1.72 12.60
N VAL A 21 -10.76 -2.14 11.36
CA VAL A 21 -9.72 -2.46 10.37
C VAL A 21 -9.06 -1.19 9.85
N LEU A 22 -9.84 -0.13 9.62
CA LEU A 22 -9.32 1.17 9.19
C LEU A 22 -8.42 1.82 10.25
N ASN A 23 -8.78 1.68 11.53
CA ASN A 23 -7.96 2.15 12.64
C ASN A 23 -6.76 1.25 12.87
N ASN A 24 -6.93 -0.07 12.91
CA ASN A 24 -5.87 -1.00 13.29
C ASN A 24 -4.98 -1.48 12.14
N TYR A 25 -5.27 -1.15 10.87
CA TYR A 25 -4.44 -1.57 9.73
C TYR A 25 -4.09 -0.39 8.82
N HIS A 26 -2.84 -0.36 8.34
CA HIS A 26 -2.40 0.44 7.22
C HIS A 26 -2.66 -0.35 5.93
N ILE A 27 -3.57 0.15 5.10
CA ILE A 27 -3.82 -0.36 3.74
C ILE A 27 -3.04 0.54 2.79
N ILE A 28 -1.98 0.01 2.20
CA ILE A 28 -1.10 0.75 1.28
C ILE A 28 -0.94 -0.01 -0.04
N ILE A 29 -0.58 0.74 -1.08
CA ILE A 29 -0.23 0.18 -2.37
C ILE A 29 1.29 0.09 -2.44
N VAL A 30 1.82 -1.08 -2.77
CA VAL A 30 3.24 -1.34 -2.97
C VAL A 30 3.48 -1.89 -4.37
N PRO A 31 4.69 -1.71 -4.94
CA PRO A 31 5.07 -2.43 -6.15
C PRO A 31 4.93 -3.94 -5.95
N ALA A 32 4.58 -4.68 -7.01
CA ALA A 32 4.40 -6.14 -6.92
C ALA A 32 5.74 -6.90 -6.73
N ASP A 33 6.86 -6.25 -7.04
CA ASP A 33 8.18 -6.82 -6.80
C ASP A 33 8.44 -6.97 -5.30
N THR A 34 8.92 -8.14 -4.89
CA THR A 34 9.11 -8.48 -3.48
C THR A 34 10.22 -7.65 -2.83
N ALA A 35 11.27 -7.28 -3.57
CA ALA A 35 12.37 -6.48 -3.06
C ALA A 35 11.99 -4.99 -2.96
N GLU A 36 11.32 -4.45 -3.99
CA GLU A 36 10.82 -3.07 -3.99
C GLU A 36 9.72 -2.88 -2.93
N SER A 37 8.80 -3.83 -2.78
CA SER A 37 7.74 -3.78 -1.76
C SER A 37 8.31 -3.88 -0.35
N ALA A 38 9.24 -4.81 -0.07
CA ALA A 38 9.85 -4.92 1.25
C ALA A 38 10.55 -3.61 1.66
N ARG A 39 11.32 -3.00 0.74
CA ARG A 39 11.94 -1.69 0.96
C ARG A 39 10.91 -0.59 1.19
N TYR A 40 9.86 -0.56 0.39
CA TYR A 40 8.79 0.43 0.54
C TYR A 40 8.08 0.29 1.89
N ILE A 41 7.74 -0.93 2.31
CA ILE A 41 7.09 -1.19 3.60
C ILE A 41 8.01 -0.80 4.76
N GLU A 42 9.30 -1.10 4.68
CA GLU A 42 10.26 -0.74 5.71
C GLU A 42 10.41 0.79 5.84
N GLU A 43 10.55 1.50 4.72
CA GLU A 43 10.65 2.96 4.70
C GLU A 43 9.32 3.63 5.10
N TYR A 44 8.19 3.06 4.69
CA TYR A 44 6.87 3.46 5.14
C TYR A 44 6.72 3.26 6.65
N SER A 45 7.20 2.14 7.20
CA SER A 45 7.15 1.90 8.65
C SER A 45 8.03 2.87 9.43
N LYS A 46 9.15 3.33 8.85
CA LYS A 46 10.01 4.35 9.46
C LYS A 46 9.43 5.76 9.36
N LYS A 47 8.74 6.08 8.24
CA LYS A 47 8.21 7.42 7.95
C LYS A 47 6.85 7.36 7.23
N PRO A 48 5.78 6.90 7.90
CA PRO A 48 4.49 6.69 7.26
C PRO A 48 3.85 8.01 6.78
N ASP A 49 4.14 9.11 7.47
CA ASP A 49 3.63 10.45 7.16
C ASP A 49 4.20 11.04 5.85
N HIS A 50 5.38 10.57 5.44
CA HIS A 50 6.08 11.07 4.26
C HIS A 50 5.75 10.28 2.98
N PHE A 51 5.17 9.09 3.12
CA PHE A 51 4.89 8.21 2.00
C PHE A 51 3.43 8.32 1.56
N LYS A 52 3.22 8.91 0.39
CA LYS A 52 1.94 8.87 -0.30
C LYS A 52 1.85 7.62 -1.16
N ASP A 53 0.64 7.08 -1.33
CA ASP A 53 0.38 5.94 -2.23
C ASP A 53 0.93 6.20 -3.66
N SER A 54 0.94 7.46 -4.07
CA SER A 54 1.47 7.92 -5.36
C SER A 54 2.99 7.73 -5.51
N ASP A 55 3.74 7.70 -4.41
CA ASP A 55 5.20 7.51 -4.47
C ASP A 55 5.57 6.06 -4.79
N CYS A 56 4.71 5.08 -4.50
CA CYS A 56 4.98 3.69 -4.89
C CYS A 56 5.11 3.53 -6.42
N ARG A 57 4.49 4.44 -7.19
CA ARG A 57 4.60 4.47 -8.66
C ARG A 57 6.02 4.79 -9.15
N LYS A 58 6.81 5.50 -8.35
CA LYS A 58 8.23 5.76 -8.66
C LYS A 58 9.12 4.55 -8.39
N TYR A 59 8.68 3.66 -7.50
CA TYR A 59 9.40 2.45 -7.11
C TYR A 59 8.97 1.22 -7.91
N SER A 60 7.93 1.29 -8.74
CA SER A 60 7.49 0.14 -9.55
C SER A 60 8.19 0.19 -10.90
N SER A 61 9.21 -0.65 -11.06
CA SER A 61 9.92 -0.77 -12.35
C SER A 61 9.11 -1.53 -13.40
N ASN A 62 8.24 -2.45 -12.97
CA ASN A 62 7.42 -3.30 -13.85
C ASN A 62 5.99 -2.77 -14.11
N GLY A 63 5.59 -1.66 -13.47
CA GLY A 63 4.22 -1.15 -13.55
C GLY A 63 3.19 -2.05 -12.86
N GLU A 64 3.64 -3.05 -12.11
CA GLU A 64 2.82 -3.94 -11.32
C GLU A 64 2.80 -3.50 -9.85
N PHE A 65 1.61 -3.60 -9.25
CA PHE A 65 1.31 -3.17 -7.90
C PHE A 65 0.48 -4.24 -7.18
N GLN A 66 0.58 -4.21 -5.86
CA GLN A 66 -0.18 -5.04 -4.94
C GLN A 66 -0.67 -4.18 -3.77
N VAL A 67 -1.87 -4.50 -3.28
CA VAL A 67 -2.41 -3.89 -2.06
C VAL A 67 -2.02 -4.78 -0.89
N VAL A 68 -1.33 -4.20 0.10
CA VAL A 68 -0.98 -4.89 1.33
C VAL A 68 -1.65 -4.19 2.51
N SER A 69 -2.14 -4.99 3.44
CA SER A 69 -2.66 -4.54 4.71
C SER A 69 -1.79 -5.09 5.83
N PHE A 70 -1.23 -4.21 6.65
CA PHE A 70 -0.48 -4.61 7.83
C PHE A 70 -0.99 -3.85 9.05
N LYS A 71 -0.89 -4.48 10.22
CA LYS A 71 -1.43 -3.94 11.46
C LYS A 71 -0.65 -2.68 11.85
N LYS A 72 -1.35 -1.58 12.17
CA LYS A 72 -0.78 -0.42 12.87
C LYS A 72 -0.43 -0.89 14.27
N SER A 73 0.84 -0.83 14.63
CA SER A 73 1.32 -1.11 16.00
C SER A 73 1.38 0.16 16.82
#